data_AF-A0A5C4TEJ0-F1
#
_entry.id   AF-A0A5C4TEJ0-F1
#
_cell.length_a   1.000
_cell.length_b   1.000
_cell.length_c   1.000
_cell.angle_alpha   90.00
_cell.angle_beta   90.00
_cell.angle_gamma   90.00
#
_symmetry.space_group_name_H-M   'P 1'
#
loop_
_entity.id
_entity.type
_entity.pdbx_description
1 polymer ?
#
loop_
_entity_poly.entity_id
_entity_poly.type
_entity_poly.pdbx_seq_one_letter_code
_entity_poly.pdbx_strand_id
1 'polypeptide(L)'
;MSLLLGNAAAILIGLSGGLAVGGGMVSFLIVLDIVPRLAQMTRTFDKVHVFEAAMVAGVMFWTFADFFDWGIRGTPVLASALGLLAGCFIGMLAGALTEVLNVLPIMAKRLGLGGYIVWLLMAMVMGKVAGSLFEWIVFRL
;
A
#
# COMPACT_ATOMS: atom_id res chain seq x y z
N MET A 1 -41.93 -11.42 -4.06
CA MET A 1 -41.50 -10.02 -3.88
C MET A 1 -40.29 -9.89 -2.95
N SER A 2 -40.27 -10.56 -1.78
CA SER A 2 -39.14 -10.51 -0.83
C SER A 2 -37.80 -11.07 -1.33
N LEU A 3 -37.83 -12.15 -2.12
CA LEU A 3 -36.62 -12.76 -2.72
C LEU A 3 -35.95 -11.88 -3.80
N LEU A 4 -36.74 -11.18 -4.62
CA LEU A 4 -36.24 -10.22 -5.62
C LEU A 4 -35.60 -9.00 -4.94
N LEU A 5 -36.21 -8.50 -3.86
CA LEU A 5 -35.66 -7.39 -3.08
C LEU A 5 -34.34 -7.78 -2.38
N GLY A 6 -34.27 -9.01 -1.85
CA GLY A 6 -33.05 -9.56 -1.25
C GLY A 6 -31.89 -9.69 -2.25
N ASN A 7 -32.14 -10.23 -3.44
CA ASN A 7 -31.11 -10.35 -4.48
C ASN A 7 -30.65 -8.98 -5.01
N ALA A 8 -31.57 -8.03 -5.18
CA ALA A 8 -31.22 -6.68 -5.59
C ALA A 8 -30.34 -5.97 -4.53
N ALA A 9 -30.68 -6.12 -3.24
CA ALA A 9 -29.86 -5.58 -2.15
C ALA A 9 -28.47 -6.23 -2.10
N ALA A 10 -28.38 -7.55 -2.30
CA ALA A 10 -27.11 -8.28 -2.32
C ALA A 10 -26.19 -7.81 -3.47
N ILE A 11 -26.74 -7.58 -4.67
CA ILE A 11 -25.99 -7.04 -5.81
C ILE A 11 -25.47 -5.64 -5.49
N LEU A 12 -26.30 -4.80 -4.87
CA LEU A 12 -25.96 -3.40 -4.57
C LEU A 12 -24.88 -3.32 -3.47
N ILE A 13 -24.99 -4.15 -2.43
CA ILE A 13 -23.97 -4.26 -1.37
C ILE A 13 -22.67 -4.80 -1.96
N GLY A 14 -22.73 -5.87 -2.77
CA GLY A 14 -21.56 -6.44 -3.42
C GLY A 14 -20.83 -5.44 -4.34
N LEU A 15 -21.59 -4.69 -5.15
CA LEU A 15 -21.04 -3.65 -6.02
C LEU A 15 -20.41 -2.52 -5.20
N SER A 16 -21.07 -2.07 -4.13
CA SER A 16 -20.54 -1.01 -3.26
C SER A 16 -19.26 -1.42 -2.53
N GLY A 17 -19.19 -2.67 -2.07
CA GLY A 17 -18.00 -3.24 -1.44
C GLY A 17 -16.84 -3.34 -2.42
N GLY A 18 -17.10 -3.83 -3.64
CA GLY A 18 -16.08 -3.92 -4.69
C GLY A 18 -15.52 -2.54 -5.07
N LEU A 19 -16.38 -1.53 -5.24
CA LEU A 19 -15.95 -0.16 -5.52
C LEU A 19 -15.15 0.45 -4.37
N ALA A 20 -15.57 0.24 -3.12
CA ALA A 20 -14.87 0.74 -1.95
C ALA A 20 -13.48 0.12 -1.80
N VAL A 21 -13.36 -1.20 -1.94
CA VAL A 21 -12.07 -1.92 -1.82
C VAL A 21 -11.15 -1.57 -2.98
N GLY A 22 -11.65 -1.58 -4.21
CA GLY A 22 -10.86 -1.22 -5.39
C GLY A 22 -10.36 0.23 -5.34
N GLY A 23 -11.24 1.17 -4.98
CA GLY A 23 -10.89 2.58 -4.81
C GLY A 23 -9.86 2.80 -3.69
N GLY A 24 -10.04 2.12 -2.55
CA GLY A 24 -9.09 2.17 -1.44
C GLY A 24 -7.70 1.66 -1.83
N MET A 25 -7.64 0.55 -2.57
CA MET A 25 -6.39 -0.01 -3.06
C MET A 25 -5.66 0.95 -4.00
N VAL A 26 -6.34 1.47 -5.02
CA VAL A 26 -5.72 2.39 -5.99
C VAL A 26 -5.27 3.68 -5.30
N SER A 27 -6.11 4.25 -4.41
CA SER A 27 -5.74 5.44 -3.64
C SER A 27 -4.49 5.21 -2.79
N PHE A 28 -4.39 4.08 -2.11
CA PHE A 28 -3.22 3.72 -1.31
C PHE A 28 -1.94 3.64 -2.15
N LEU A 29 -1.99 2.95 -3.30
CA LEU A 29 -0.82 2.80 -4.18
C LEU A 29 -0.33 4.15 -4.76
N ILE A 30 -1.27 5.06 -5.06
CA ILE A 30 -0.96 6.40 -5.58
C ILE A 30 -0.41 7.31 -4.47
N VAL A 31 -1.02 7.33 -3.28
CA VAL A 31 -0.58 8.19 -2.16
C VAL A 31 0.82 7.82 -1.68
N LEU A 32 1.20 6.54 -1.77
CA LEU A 32 2.56 6.10 -1.48
C LEU A 32 3.54 6.31 -2.64
N ASP A 33 3.13 6.95 -3.74
CA ASP A 33 3.98 7.17 -4.92
C ASP A 33 4.64 5.88 -5.46
N ILE A 34 3.98 4.73 -5.34
CA ILE A 34 4.52 3.45 -5.86
C ILE A 34 4.63 3.50 -7.39
N VAL A 35 3.61 4.03 -8.07
CA VAL A 35 3.58 4.11 -9.54
C VAL A 35 4.69 5.02 -10.08
N PRO A 36 4.84 6.27 -9.57
CA PRO A 36 5.96 7.12 -9.94
C PRO A 36 7.32 6.46 -9.66
N ARG A 37 7.48 5.78 -8.51
CA ARG A 37 8.74 5.17 -8.10
C ARG A 37 9.12 3.98 -8.98
N LEU A 38 8.15 3.17 -9.41
CA LEU A 38 8.33 2.14 -10.44
C LEU A 38 8.78 2.73 -11.77
N ALA A 39 8.08 3.75 -12.26
CA ALA A 39 8.40 4.42 -13.52
C ALA A 39 9.80 5.05 -13.50
N GLN A 40 10.20 5.63 -12.36
CA GLN A 40 11.55 6.16 -12.11
C GLN A 40 12.62 5.07 -12.17
N MET A 41 12.41 3.94 -11.48
CA MET A 41 13.35 2.82 -11.47
C MET A 41 13.58 2.24 -12.87
N THR A 42 12.52 2.15 -13.68
CA THR A 42 12.59 1.66 -15.07
C THR A 42 12.97 2.78 -16.07
N ARG A 43 13.26 4.00 -15.59
CA ARG A 43 13.52 5.21 -16.41
C ARG A 43 12.48 5.44 -17.52
N THR A 44 11.24 5.05 -17.28
CA THR A 44 10.17 5.07 -18.28
C THR A 44 8.97 5.86 -17.74
N PHE A 45 9.13 7.19 -17.69
CA PHE A 45 8.07 8.10 -17.25
C PHE A 45 6.90 8.17 -18.23
N ASP A 46 7.15 7.90 -19.52
CA ASP A 46 6.12 7.98 -20.56
C ASP A 46 5.10 6.82 -20.50
N LYS A 47 5.36 5.77 -19.69
CA LYS A 47 4.51 4.56 -19.61
C LYS A 47 3.88 4.34 -18.24
N VAL A 48 3.66 5.40 -17.46
CA VAL A 48 2.98 5.32 -16.15
C VAL A 48 1.63 4.61 -16.25
N HIS A 49 0.81 4.93 -17.27
CA HIS A 49 -0.48 4.29 -17.51
C HIS A 49 -0.39 2.76 -17.71
N VAL A 50 0.72 2.26 -18.25
CA VAL A 50 0.93 0.82 -18.43
C VAL A 50 1.18 0.14 -17.09
N PHE A 51 1.90 0.80 -16.18
CA PHE A 51 2.09 0.29 -14.82
C PHE A 51 0.79 0.30 -14.02
N GLU A 52 -0.02 1.36 -14.13
CA GLU A 52 -1.36 1.40 -13.52
C GLU A 52 -2.24 0.27 -14.04
N ALA A 53 -2.32 0.09 -15.36
CA ALA A 53 -3.09 -0.99 -15.97
C ALA A 53 -2.57 -2.38 -15.55
N ALA A 54 -1.25 -2.57 -15.47
CA ALA A 54 -0.66 -3.83 -15.02
C ALA A 54 -1.00 -4.14 -13.56
N MET A 55 -0.98 -3.14 -12.67
CA MET A 55 -1.39 -3.33 -11.28
C MET A 55 -2.87 -3.66 -11.17
N VAL A 56 -3.74 -2.91 -11.86
CA VAL A 56 -5.19 -3.18 -11.87
C VAL A 56 -5.47 -4.59 -12.41
N ALA A 57 -4.81 -4.99 -13.49
CA ALA A 57 -4.93 -6.33 -14.04
C ALA A 57 -4.45 -7.42 -13.06
N GLY A 58 -3.35 -7.19 -12.36
CA GLY A 58 -2.85 -8.11 -11.33
C GLY A 58 -3.82 -8.29 -10.17
N VAL A 59 -4.42 -7.19 -9.71
CA VAL A 59 -5.44 -7.20 -8.63
C VAL A 59 -6.68 -7.95 -9.07
N MET A 60 -7.20 -7.65 -10.25
CA MET A 60 -8.33 -8.38 -10.83
C MET A 60 -8.02 -9.87 -10.94
N PHE A 61 -6.85 -10.23 -11.48
CA PHE A 61 -6.43 -11.62 -11.64
C PHE A 61 -6.37 -12.36 -10.30
N TRP A 62 -5.76 -11.76 -9.28
CA TRP A 62 -5.64 -12.38 -7.96
C TRP A 62 -6.97 -12.43 -7.19
N THR A 63 -7.85 -11.44 -7.42
CA THR A 63 -9.22 -11.46 -6.90
C THR A 63 -9.99 -12.63 -7.50
N PHE A 64 -9.93 -12.82 -8.82
CA PHE A 64 -10.55 -14.00 -9.45
C PHE A 64 -9.93 -15.31 -8.93
N ALA A 65 -8.61 -15.38 -8.79
CA ALA A 65 -7.94 -16.57 -8.26
C ALA A 65 -8.42 -16.92 -6.83
N ASP A 66 -8.62 -15.92 -5.98
CA ASP A 66 -9.14 -16.10 -4.61
C ASP A 66 -10.61 -16.58 -4.63
N PHE A 67 -11.46 -15.99 -5.48
CA PHE A 67 -12.86 -16.39 -5.63
C PHE A 67 -13.04 -17.82 -6.14
N PHE A 68 -12.15 -18.29 -7.02
CA PHE A 68 -12.18 -19.66 -7.54
C PHE A 68 -11.46 -20.68 -6.64
N ASP A 69 -10.99 -20.24 -5.45
CA ASP A 69 -10.19 -21.04 -4.52
C ASP A 69 -9.06 -21.79 -5.23
N TRP A 70 -8.30 -21.04 -6.06
CA TRP A 70 -7.19 -21.60 -6.83
C TRP A 70 -6.03 -21.97 -5.91
N GLY A 71 -6.12 -23.13 -5.29
CA GLY A 71 -5.05 -23.77 -4.55
C GLY A 71 -4.03 -24.42 -5.49
N ILE A 72 -3.02 -23.66 -5.90
CA ILE A 72 -1.88 -24.26 -6.61
C ILE A 72 -1.01 -25.00 -5.60
N ARG A 73 -0.98 -26.33 -5.68
CA ARG A 73 0.07 -27.15 -5.02
C ARG A 73 1.39 -26.95 -5.77
N GLY A 74 2.05 -25.84 -5.46
CA GLY A 74 3.31 -25.45 -6.09
C GLY A 74 4.50 -26.25 -5.59
N THR A 75 5.50 -26.43 -6.45
CA THR A 75 6.83 -26.87 -6.03
C THR A 75 7.47 -25.81 -5.12
N PRO A 76 8.39 -26.18 -4.22
CA PRO A 76 9.06 -25.21 -3.32
C PRO A 76 9.78 -24.09 -4.09
N VAL A 77 10.19 -24.34 -5.33
CA VAL A 77 10.79 -23.34 -6.23
C VAL A 77 9.78 -22.28 -6.68
N LEU A 78 8.53 -22.67 -6.95
CA LEU A 78 7.49 -21.72 -7.33
C LEU A 78 7.10 -20.85 -6.12
N ALA A 79 7.01 -21.45 -4.94
CA ALA A 79 6.72 -20.75 -3.70
C ALA A 79 7.82 -19.72 -3.36
N SER A 80 9.09 -20.06 -3.54
CA SER A 80 10.19 -19.10 -3.31
C SER A 80 10.18 -17.96 -4.33
N ALA A 81 9.90 -18.24 -5.60
CA ALA A 81 9.79 -17.20 -6.63
C ALA A 81 8.65 -16.21 -6.34
N LEU A 82 7.46 -16.71 -5.96
CA LEU A 82 6.34 -15.86 -5.55
C LEU A 82 6.65 -15.08 -4.26
N GLY A 83 7.34 -15.71 -3.30
CA GLY A 83 7.80 -15.06 -2.08
C GLY A 83 8.77 -13.91 -2.34
N LEU A 84 9.68 -14.06 -3.32
CA LEU A 84 10.58 -12.97 -3.74
C LEU A 84 9.81 -11.81 -4.39
N LEU A 85 8.82 -12.10 -5.24
CA LEU A 85 7.98 -11.06 -5.85
C LEU A 85 7.18 -10.30 -4.78
N ALA A 86 6.58 -11.02 -3.82
CA ALA A 86 5.90 -10.41 -2.67
C ALA A 86 6.88 -9.58 -1.82
N GLY A 87 8.09 -10.09 -1.59
CA GLY A 87 9.15 -9.37 -0.89
C GLY A 87 9.56 -8.09 -1.61
N CYS A 88 9.70 -8.10 -2.93
CA CYS A 88 9.96 -6.91 -3.74
C CYS A 88 8.84 -5.86 -3.59
N PHE A 89 7.58 -6.29 -3.62
CA PHE A 89 6.44 -5.40 -3.43
C PHE A 89 6.41 -4.78 -2.02
N ILE A 90 6.57 -5.60 -0.98
CA ILE A 90 6.62 -5.13 0.42
C ILE A 90 7.83 -4.22 0.64
N GLY A 91 8.99 -4.54 0.07
CA GLY A 91 10.20 -3.72 0.14
C GLY A 91 10.00 -2.35 -0.52
N MET A 92 9.28 -2.30 -1.64
CA MET A 92 8.92 -1.05 -2.32
C MET A 92 7.95 -0.22 -1.49
N LEU A 93 6.94 -0.84 -0.88
CA LEU A 93 6.03 -0.19 0.07
C LEU A 93 6.79 0.42 1.26
N ALA A 94 7.71 -0.34 1.85
CA ALA A 94 8.55 0.14 2.95
C ALA A 94 9.43 1.33 2.51
N GLY A 95 10.06 1.24 1.34
CA GLY A 95 10.86 2.32 0.76
C GLY A 95 10.05 3.59 0.49
N ALA A 96 8.87 3.45 -0.11
CA ALA A 96 7.93 4.54 -0.35
C ALA A 96 7.51 5.23 0.96
N LEU A 97 7.13 4.46 1.98
CA LEU A 97 6.81 5.01 3.31
C LEU A 97 7.98 5.82 3.88
N THR A 98 9.21 5.31 3.78
CA THR A 98 10.39 6.06 4.27
C THR A 98 10.67 7.33 3.48
N GLU A 99 10.41 7.33 2.17
CA GLU A 99 10.54 8.53 1.34
C GLU A 99 9.54 9.60 1.78
N VAL A 100 8.26 9.24 1.90
CA VAL A 100 7.21 10.16 2.35
C VAL A 100 7.50 10.72 3.75
N LEU A 101 7.97 9.86 4.67
CA LEU A 101 8.39 10.30 6.01
C LEU A 101 9.56 11.29 5.96
N ASN A 102 10.51 11.09 5.04
CA ASN A 102 11.64 11.97 4.86
C ASN A 102 11.27 13.29 4.15
N VAL A 103 10.09 13.39 3.55
CA VAL A 103 9.55 14.65 3.00
C VAL A 103 9.08 15.59 4.12
N LEU A 104 8.66 15.10 5.28
CA LEU A 104 8.16 15.96 6.38
C LEU A 104 9.22 16.98 6.86
N PRO A 105 10.48 16.61 7.16
CA PRO A 105 11.53 17.57 7.50
C PRO A 105 11.88 18.53 6.34
N ILE A 106 11.82 18.04 5.10
CA ILE A 106 12.10 18.86 3.91
C ILE A 106 11.03 19.95 3.76
N MET A 107 9.76 19.59 3.95
CA MET A 107 8.64 20.54 3.93
C MET A 107 8.78 21.57 5.05
N ALA A 108 9.16 21.17 6.27
CA ALA A 108 9.41 22.11 7.36
C ALA A 108 10.52 23.12 7.00
N LYS A 109 11.60 22.67 6.35
CA LYS A 109 12.66 23.57 5.87
C LYS A 109 12.14 24.53 4.79
N ARG A 110 11.30 24.06 3.86
CA ARG A 110 10.69 24.87 2.80
C ARG A 110 9.69 25.90 3.32
N LEU A 111 9.04 25.64 4.45
CA LEU A 111 8.15 26.58 5.14
C LEU A 111 8.89 27.66 5.96
N GLY A 112 10.22 27.73 5.88
CA GLY A 112 11.02 28.70 6.62
C GLY A 112 11.24 28.32 8.09
N LEU A 113 10.84 27.12 8.53
CA LEU A 113 11.04 26.62 9.89
C LEU A 113 12.47 26.10 10.12
N GLY A 114 13.45 26.54 9.32
CA GLY A 114 14.83 26.06 9.35
C GLY A 114 15.49 26.17 10.73
N GLY A 115 15.19 27.25 11.47
CA GLY A 115 15.66 27.44 12.86
C GLY A 115 15.03 26.48 13.88
N TYR A 116 13.86 25.92 13.57
CA TYR A 116 13.10 25.01 14.44
C TYR A 116 13.20 23.54 14.01
N ILE A 117 14.00 23.23 12.98
CA ILE A 117 14.22 21.86 12.51
C ILE A 117 14.69 20.94 13.63
N VAL A 118 15.58 21.42 14.51
CA VAL A 118 16.07 20.64 15.65
C VAL A 118 14.91 20.23 16.56
N TRP A 119 14.01 21.17 16.89
CA TRP A 119 12.83 20.88 17.70
C TRP A 119 11.87 19.89 17.02
N LEU A 120 11.71 20.00 15.70
CA LEU A 120 10.84 19.10 14.92
C LEU A 120 11.42 17.69 14.82
N LEU A 121 12.74 17.57 14.65
CA LEU A 121 13.46 16.29 14.70
C LEU A 121 13.38 15.68 16.11
N MET A 122 13.56 16.47 17.16
CA MET A 122 13.44 15.99 18.54
C MET A 122 12.02 15.50 18.84
N ALA A 123 10.98 16.19 18.37
CA ALA A 123 9.61 15.71 18.48
C ALA A 123 9.39 14.36 17.76
N MET A 124 9.95 14.20 16.55
CA MET A 124 9.87 12.95 15.80
C MET A 124 10.60 11.80 16.51
N VAL A 125 11.81 12.04 17.04
CA VAL A 125 12.57 11.06 17.81
C VAL A 125 11.82 10.67 19.08
N MET A 126 11.32 11.65 19.83
CA MET A 126 10.58 11.40 21.06
C MET A 126 9.29 10.60 20.80
N GLY A 127 8.58 10.88 19.70
CA GLY A 127 7.44 10.08 19.27
C GLY A 127 7.79 8.63 18.95
N LYS A 128 8.92 8.38 18.26
CA LYS A 128 9.42 7.02 18.01
C LYS A 128 9.81 6.28 19.30
N VAL A 129 10.48 6.97 20.22
CA VAL A 129 10.88 6.40 21.52
C VAL A 129 9.64 6.06 22.35
N ALA A 130 8.67 6.96 22.43
CA ALA A 130 7.42 6.74 23.15
C ALA A 130 6.60 5.58 22.53
N GLY A 131 6.51 5.51 21.20
CA GLY A 131 5.83 4.41 20.50
C GLY A 131 6.49 3.05 20.76
N SER A 132 7.83 3.00 20.75
CA SER A 132 8.57 1.77 21.08
C SER A 132 8.40 1.36 22.55
N LEU A 133 8.42 2.31 23.48
CA LEU A 133 8.12 2.05 24.90
C LEU A 133 6.69 1.52 25.09
N PHE A 134 5.73 2.09 24.36
CA PHE A 134 4.32 1.67 24.43
C PHE A 134 4.13 0.25 23.92
N GLU A 135 4.74 -0.10 22.78
CA GLU A 135 4.76 -1.48 22.28
C GLU A 135 5.32 -2.45 23.35
N TRP A 136 6.40 -2.06 24.02
CA TRP A 136 7.07 -2.92 25.00
C TRP A 136 6.28 -3.09 26.29
N ILE A 137 5.66 -2.02 26.80
CA ILE A 137 4.95 -2.03 28.09
C ILE A 137 3.52 -2.61 27.95
N VAL A 138 2.82 -2.34 26.84
CA VAL A 138 1.39 -2.66 26.71
C VAL A 138 1.14 -3.92 25.90
N PHE A 139 1.90 -4.16 24.83
CA PHE A 139 1.64 -5.30 23.94
C PHE A 139 2.45 -6.56 24.29
N ARG A 140 3.52 -6.44 25.07
CA ARG A 140 4.40 -7.57 25.45
C ARG A 140 4.27 -7.99 26.92
N LEU A 141 3.49 -7.29 27.74
CA LEU A 141 3.16 -7.67 29.12
C LEU A 141 1.80 -8.37 29.18
#